data_AF-A0A7S1QF87-F1
#
_entry.id   AF-A0A7S1QF87-F1
#
_cell.length_a   1.000
_cell.length_b   1.000
_cell.length_c   1.000
_cell.angle_alpha   90.00
_cell.angle_beta   90.00
_cell.angle_gamma   90.00
#
_symmetry.space_group_name_H-M   'P 1'
#
loop_
_entity.id
_entity.type
_entity.pdbx_description
1 polymer ?
#
loop_
_entity_poly.entity_id
_entity_poly.type
_entity_poly.pdbx_seq_one_letter_code
_entity_poly.pdbx_strand_id
1 'polypeptide(L)'
;EPWLRDMAAMCETFCAVDNYDEVGFWLGSERGCKRYHVDLVPHRLLVTYAGKGTEILPQGAADLHAYETGKPNSDILKDPSAPWFVNQWDVAMFRGGEK
;
A
#
# COMPACT_ATOMS: atom_id res chain seq x y z
N GLU A 1 21.53 -12.65 -7.39
CA GLU A 1 21.64 -11.24 -7.81
C GLU A 1 21.18 -10.32 -6.65
N PRO A 2 21.63 -9.06 -6.54
CA PRO A 2 21.40 -8.19 -5.38
C PRO A 2 19.91 -7.96 -5.03
N TRP A 3 19.08 -7.62 -6.02
CA TRP A 3 17.62 -7.46 -5.90
C TRP A 3 16.87 -8.66 -5.31
N LEU A 4 17.20 -9.90 -5.70
CA LEU A 4 16.56 -11.10 -5.14
C LEU A 4 16.88 -11.26 -3.65
N ARG A 5 18.09 -10.90 -3.22
CA ARG A 5 18.47 -10.93 -1.81
C ARG A 5 17.72 -9.88 -1.00
N ASP A 6 17.56 -8.68 -1.58
CA ASP A 6 16.79 -7.61 -0.96
C ASP A 6 15.31 -8.00 -0.80
N MET A 7 14.68 -8.53 -1.87
CA MET A 7 13.31 -9.03 -1.82
C MET A 7 13.13 -10.16 -0.79
N ALA A 8 14.07 -11.10 -0.70
CA ALA A 8 14.05 -12.14 0.33
C ALA A 8 14.14 -11.55 1.74
N ALA A 9 15.07 -10.61 1.96
CA ALA A 9 15.21 -9.92 3.25
C ALA A 9 13.97 -9.12 3.64
N MET A 10 13.27 -8.50 2.67
CA MET A 10 12.00 -7.82 2.92
C MET A 10 10.90 -8.80 3.36
N CYS A 11 10.82 -9.98 2.73
CA CYS A 11 9.88 -11.04 3.13
C CYS A 11 10.18 -11.54 4.54
N GLU A 12 11.45 -11.85 4.85
CA GLU A 12 11.89 -12.27 6.18
C GLU A 12 11.60 -11.21 7.24
N THR A 13 11.83 -9.93 6.92
CA THR A 13 11.53 -8.80 7.81
C THR A 13 10.04 -8.70 8.09
N PHE A 14 9.20 -8.85 7.06
CA PHE A 14 7.75 -8.79 7.24
C PHE A 14 7.23 -9.97 8.10
N CYS A 15 7.70 -11.19 7.83
CA CYS A 15 7.42 -12.36 8.66
C CYS A 15 7.79 -12.13 10.13
N ALA A 16 8.96 -11.53 10.38
CA ALA A 16 9.42 -11.24 11.74
C ALA A 16 8.56 -10.17 12.45
N VAL A 17 8.06 -9.16 11.73
CA VAL A 17 7.21 -8.11 12.31
C VAL A 17 5.85 -8.67 12.74
N ASP A 18 5.24 -9.51 11.90
CA ASP A 18 3.89 -10.05 12.15
C ASP A 18 3.88 -11.44 12.77
N ASN A 19 5.06 -12.01 13.06
CA ASN A 19 5.24 -13.35 13.61
C ASN A 19 4.55 -14.44 12.76
N TYR A 20 4.83 -14.43 11.45
CA TYR A 20 4.41 -15.45 10.50
C TYR A 20 5.60 -16.30 10.04
N ASP A 21 5.34 -17.58 9.73
CA ASP A 21 6.36 -18.49 9.20
C ASP A 21 6.60 -18.33 7.69
N GLU A 22 5.60 -17.83 6.97
CA GLU A 22 5.63 -17.65 5.51
C GLU A 22 4.82 -16.42 5.08
N VAL A 23 5.18 -15.88 3.90
CA VAL A 23 4.47 -14.77 3.26
C VAL A 23 4.31 -15.03 1.77
N GLY A 24 3.13 -14.74 1.24
CA GLY A 24 2.93 -14.58 -0.20
C GLY A 24 3.24 -13.16 -0.63
N PHE A 25 4.09 -12.98 -1.65
CA PHE A 25 4.35 -11.67 -2.24
C PHE A 25 4.05 -11.66 -3.74
N TRP A 26 3.86 -10.46 -4.28
CA TRP A 26 3.67 -10.22 -5.70
C TRP A 26 4.64 -9.15 -6.17
N LEU A 27 5.23 -9.38 -7.35
CA LEU A 27 6.09 -8.42 -8.03
C LEU A 27 5.50 -8.11 -9.41
N GLY A 28 5.32 -6.83 -9.70
CA GLY A 28 4.92 -6.39 -11.03
C GLY A 28 5.12 -4.90 -11.22
N SER A 29 5.15 -4.50 -12.49
CA SER A 29 5.31 -3.10 -12.92
C SER A 29 3.99 -2.41 -13.23
N GLU A 30 2.87 -3.14 -13.20
CA GLU A 30 1.55 -2.62 -13.52
C GLU A 30 0.75 -2.28 -12.26
N ARG A 31 0.07 -1.13 -12.28
CA ARG A 31 -0.81 -0.73 -11.17
C ARG A 31 -2.17 -1.42 -11.30
N GLY A 32 -2.43 -2.40 -10.44
CA GLY A 32 -3.71 -3.12 -10.41
C GLY A 32 -4.89 -2.28 -9.90
N CYS A 33 -4.67 -1.40 -8.92
CA CYS A 33 -5.73 -0.64 -8.26
C CYS A 33 -5.87 0.77 -8.84
N LYS A 34 -7.05 1.06 -9.41
CA LYS A 34 -7.40 2.38 -9.97
C LYS A 34 -8.18 3.26 -8.98
N ARG A 35 -8.91 2.64 -8.05
CA ARG A 35 -9.70 3.32 -7.03
C ARG A 35 -8.96 3.29 -5.70
N TYR A 36 -9.08 4.36 -4.91
CA TYR A 36 -8.65 4.34 -3.52
C TYR A 36 -9.36 3.21 -2.78
N HIS A 37 -8.59 2.48 -1.99
CA HIS A 37 -9.08 1.37 -1.20
C HIS A 37 -8.29 1.25 0.09
N VAL A 38 -8.93 0.61 1.07
CA VAL A 38 -8.28 0.16 2.29
C VAL A 38 -8.06 -1.34 2.13
N ASP A 39 -6.85 -1.79 2.45
CA ASP A 39 -6.54 -3.21 2.47
C ASP A 39 -7.36 -3.94 3.54
N LEU A 40 -7.86 -5.14 3.20
CA LEU A 40 -8.59 -6.02 4.11
C LEU A 40 -7.70 -7.16 4.64
N VAL A 41 -6.41 -6.88 4.79
CA VAL A 41 -5.39 -7.76 5.41
C VAL A 41 -4.82 -7.07 6.65
N PRO A 42 -4.36 -7.79 7.68
CA PRO A 42 -3.88 -7.17 8.92
C PRO A 42 -2.79 -6.13 8.68
N HIS A 43 -1.75 -6.51 7.94
CA HIS A 43 -0.73 -5.60 7.45
C HIS A 43 -0.34 -5.90 6.00
N ARG A 44 0.23 -4.90 5.35
CA ARG A 44 0.87 -5.02 4.04
C ARG A 44 2.20 -4.25 4.06
N LEU A 45 3.28 -4.92 3.68
CA LEU A 45 4.55 -4.27 3.35
C LEU A 45 4.61 -3.98 1.84
N LEU A 46 4.97 -2.75 1.47
CA LEU A 46 5.22 -2.36 0.08
C LEU A 46 6.59 -1.71 -0.07
N VAL A 47 7.26 -2.05 -1.17
CA VAL A 47 8.51 -1.42 -1.62
C VAL A 47 8.39 -1.09 -3.10
N THR A 48 8.76 0.13 -3.47
CA THR A 48 8.85 0.54 -4.88
C THR A 48 10.29 0.48 -5.35
N TYR A 49 10.66 -0.59 -6.05
CA TYR A 49 12.03 -0.75 -6.58
C TYR A 49 12.34 0.18 -7.75
N ALA A 50 11.33 0.56 -8.55
CA ALA A 50 11.50 1.46 -9.69
C ALA A 50 10.20 2.21 -10.02
N GLY A 51 10.35 3.45 -10.48
CA GLY A 51 9.22 4.28 -10.92
C GLY A 51 8.49 4.99 -9.78
N LYS A 52 7.26 5.42 -10.08
CA LYS A 52 6.40 6.16 -9.14
C LYS A 52 5.75 5.19 -8.15
N GLY A 53 5.93 5.41 -6.85
CA GLY A 53 5.42 4.51 -5.83
C GLY A 53 3.91 4.56 -5.60
N THR A 54 3.48 3.94 -4.52
CA THR A 54 2.07 3.90 -4.12
C THR A 54 1.59 5.31 -3.75
N GLU A 55 0.41 5.68 -4.25
CA GLU A 55 -0.26 6.93 -3.86
C GLU A 55 -1.01 6.72 -2.55
N ILE A 56 -0.78 7.58 -1.57
CA ILE A 56 -1.36 7.52 -0.24
C ILE A 56 -2.31 8.69 -0.05
N LEU A 57 -3.55 8.38 0.32
CA LEU A 57 -4.55 9.35 0.75
C LEU A 57 -4.65 9.32 2.28
N PRO A 58 -4.27 10.40 2.99
CA PRO A 58 -4.44 10.48 4.43
C PRO A 58 -5.91 10.32 4.85
N GLN A 59 -6.18 9.62 5.95
CA GLN A 59 -7.55 9.37 6.43
C GLN A 59 -8.37 10.66 6.58
N GLY A 60 -7.77 11.75 7.08
CA GLY A 60 -8.43 13.04 7.23
C GLY A 60 -8.86 13.68 5.90
N ALA A 61 -8.19 13.35 4.80
CA ALA A 61 -8.47 13.83 3.46
C ALA A 61 -9.39 12.89 2.65
N ALA A 62 -9.78 11.74 3.21
CA ALA A 62 -10.71 10.79 2.59
C ALA A 62 -12.15 10.96 3.09
N ASP A 63 -13.12 11.06 2.19
CA ASP A 63 -14.54 10.92 2.49
C ASP A 63 -14.87 9.43 2.61
N LEU A 64 -15.03 8.97 3.85
CA LEU A 64 -15.30 7.56 4.15
C LEU A 64 -16.69 7.12 3.68
N HIS A 65 -17.68 8.03 3.70
CA HIS A 65 -19.02 7.69 3.22
C HIS A 65 -19.03 7.49 1.70
N ALA A 66 -18.35 8.36 0.95
CA ALA A 66 -18.15 8.18 -0.49
C ALA A 66 -17.36 6.89 -0.79
N TYR A 67 -16.34 6.58 0.01
CA TYR A 67 -15.59 5.33 -0.09
C TYR A 67 -16.48 4.09 0.11
N GLU A 68 -17.23 4.03 1.21
CA GLU A 68 -18.09 2.91 1.58
C GLU A 68 -19.23 2.68 0.58
N THR A 69 -19.78 3.77 0.02
CA THR A 69 -20.87 3.71 -0.97
C THR A 69 -20.40 3.48 -2.41
N GLY A 70 -19.11 3.18 -2.61
CA GLY A 70 -18.58 2.81 -3.92
C GLY A 70 -18.39 3.97 -4.91
N LYS A 71 -18.37 5.23 -4.43
CA LYS A 71 -18.20 6.42 -5.27
C LYS A 71 -16.80 6.51 -5.93
N PRO A 72 -16.63 7.27 -7.02
CA PRO A 72 -15.34 7.46 -7.68
C PRO A 72 -14.33 8.26 -6.82
N ASN A 73 -13.06 8.22 -7.19
CA ASN A 73 -11.98 8.90 -6.46
C ASN A 73 -12.18 10.42 -6.31
N SER A 74 -12.86 11.07 -7.26
CA SER A 74 -13.21 12.50 -7.19
C SER A 74 -14.05 12.84 -5.97
N ASP A 75 -14.87 11.90 -5.52
CA ASP A 75 -15.81 12.08 -4.41
C ASP A 75 -15.20 11.60 -3.09
N ILE A 76 -14.28 10.62 -3.17
CA ILE A 76 -13.50 10.15 -2.02
C ILE A 76 -12.49 11.24 -1.58
N LEU A 77 -11.96 12.03 -2.50
CA LEU A 77 -10.91 13.00 -2.24
C LEU A 77 -11.48 14.34 -1.77
N LYS A 78 -11.40 14.64 -0.47
CA LYS A 78 -11.83 15.95 0.08
C LYS A 78 -10.86 17.07 -0.25
N ASP A 79 -9.56 16.79 -0.18
CA ASP A 79 -8.50 17.74 -0.43
C ASP A 79 -7.58 17.22 -1.54
N PRO A 80 -7.63 17.80 -2.75
CA PRO A 80 -6.79 17.39 -3.87
C PRO A 80 -5.29 17.53 -3.65
N SER A 81 -4.85 18.33 -2.68
CA SER A 81 -3.43 18.57 -2.38
C SER A 81 -2.86 17.60 -1.34
N ALA A 82 -3.71 16.85 -0.64
CA ALA A 82 -3.31 15.95 0.43
C ALA A 82 -2.65 14.62 0.00
N PRO A 83 -2.97 14.02 -1.17
CA PRO A 83 -2.32 12.79 -1.58
C PRO A 83 -0.83 12.98 -1.83
N TRP A 84 -0.05 11.96 -1.48
CA TRP A 84 1.39 11.93 -1.72
C TRP A 84 1.82 10.55 -2.19
N PHE A 85 3.04 10.43 -2.70
CA PHE A 85 3.57 9.16 -3.22
C PHE A 85 4.72 8.67 -2.35
N VAL A 86 4.70 7.38 -2.03
CA VAL A 86 5.85 6.69 -1.44
C VAL A 86 7.04 6.77 -2.41
N ASN A 87 8.24 7.07 -1.91
CA ASN A 87 9.40 7.20 -2.78
C ASN A 87 9.93 5.83 -3.21
N GLN A 88 10.79 5.86 -4.23
CA GLN A 88 11.56 4.69 -4.60
C GLN A 88 12.43 4.26 -3.40
N TRP A 89 12.50 2.95 -3.14
CA TRP A 89 13.24 2.33 -2.03
C TRP A 89 12.71 2.60 -0.61
N ASP A 90 11.66 3.38 -0.45
CA ASP A 90 10.96 3.45 0.84
C ASP A 90 10.31 2.09 1.14
N VAL A 91 10.45 1.64 2.39
CA VAL A 91 9.75 0.47 2.93
C VAL A 91 8.56 0.97 3.73
N ALA A 92 7.36 0.75 3.21
CA ALA A 92 6.13 1.22 3.83
C ALA A 92 5.32 0.05 4.40
N MET A 93 4.96 0.15 5.68
CA MET A 93 4.07 -0.78 6.37
C MET A 93 2.68 -0.15 6.50
N PHE A 94 1.66 -0.84 6.02
CA PHE A 94 0.27 -0.42 6.11
C PHE A 94 -0.50 -1.33 7.04
N ARG A 95 -1.35 -0.75 7.89
CA ARG A 95 -2.37 -1.49 8.63
C ARG A 95 -3.66 -1.51 7.82
N GLY A 96 -4.25 -2.68 7.64
CA GLY A 96 -5.55 -2.78 7.00
C GLY A 96 -6.68 -2.20 7.85
N GLY A 97 -7.83 -2.07 7.21
CA GLY A 97 -9.07 -1.67 7.85
C GLY A 97 -9.63 -2.78 8.74
N GLU A 98 -10.42 -2.38 9.73
CA GLU A 98 -11.26 -3.31 10.48
C GLU A 98 -12.44 -3.72 9.58
N LYS A 99 -12.84 -5.00 9.64
CA LYS A 99 -14.01 -5.51 8.91
C LYS A 99 -15.30 -5.09 9.59
#